data_AF-A0A819IVY5-F1
#
_entry.id   AF-A0A819IVY5-F1
#
_cell.length_a   1.000
_cell.length_b   1.000
_cell.length_c   1.000
_cell.angle_alpha   90.00
_cell.angle_beta   90.00
_cell.angle_gamma   90.00
#
_symmetry.space_group_name_H-M   'P 1'
#
loop_
_entity.id
_entity.type
_entity.pdbx_description
1 polymer ?
#
loop_
_entity_poly.entity_id
_entity_poly.type
_entity_poly.pdbx_seq_one_letter_code
_entity_poly.pdbx_strand_id
1 'polypeptide(L)'
;MSTTNKSRLEALAIEVIYRIFDYLDAETILFSLRCVSKQLYSVAITYNRYELDFRYMLKSDLPVIARIINPENVVSITLSDELRTKNQIKLFFFSLSY
;
A
#
# COMPACT_ATOMS: atom_id res chain seq x y z
N MET A 1 36.16 2.04 11.16
CA MET A 1 35.13 1.42 10.30
C MET A 1 33.89 1.24 11.14
N SER A 2 32.80 1.96 10.86
CA SER A 2 31.54 1.83 11.59
C SER A 2 30.85 0.55 11.16
N THR A 3 30.78 -0.46 12.03
CA THR A 3 29.90 -1.61 11.84
C THR A 3 28.47 -1.11 11.92
N THR A 4 27.85 -0.86 10.76
CA THR A 4 26.43 -0.56 10.68
C THR A 4 25.72 -1.83 11.15
N ASN A 5 25.27 -1.83 12.41
CA ASN A 5 24.42 -2.88 12.95
C ASN A 5 23.10 -2.82 12.19
N LYS A 6 23.02 -3.56 11.07
CA LYS A 6 21.76 -3.79 10.38
C LYS A 6 20.78 -4.37 11.37
N SER A 7 19.58 -3.79 11.42
CA SER A 7 18.50 -4.39 12.19
C SER A 7 18.24 -5.82 11.68
N ARG A 8 17.68 -6.69 12.53
CA ARG A 8 17.32 -8.05 12.10
C ARG A 8 16.37 -8.05 10.91
N LEU A 9 15.53 -7.01 10.80
CA LEU A 9 14.64 -6.78 9.66
C LEU A 9 15.43 -6.47 8.37
N GLU A 10 16.48 -5.65 8.47
CA GLU A 10 17.40 -5.32 7.35
C GLU A 10 18.29 -6.46 6.90
N ALA A 11 18.37 -7.52 7.70
CA ALA A 11 19.04 -8.77 7.34
C ALA A 11 18.11 -9.77 6.64
N LEU A 12 16.79 -9.54 6.62
CA LEU A 12 15.85 -10.43 5.93
C LEU A 12 15.96 -10.27 4.41
N ALA A 13 15.83 -11.40 3.71
CA ALA A 13 15.65 -11.43 2.27
C ALA A 13 14.31 -10.76 1.91
N ILE A 14 14.28 -10.08 0.75
CA ILE A 14 13.12 -9.28 0.35
C ILE A 14 11.85 -10.13 0.20
N GLU A 15 12.00 -11.39 -0.22
CA GLU A 15 10.92 -12.35 -0.39
C GLU A 15 10.23 -12.67 0.95
N VAL A 16 10.98 -12.63 2.06
CA VAL A 16 10.40 -12.81 3.39
C VAL A 16 9.57 -11.58 3.77
N ILE A 17 10.03 -10.39 3.42
CA ILE A 17 9.28 -9.15 3.69
C ILE A 17 8.01 -9.11 2.83
N TYR A 18 8.09 -9.52 1.56
CA TYR A 18 6.90 -9.66 0.70
C TYR A 18 5.90 -10.65 1.29
N ARG A 19 6.36 -11.79 1.80
CA ARG A 19 5.48 -12.74 2.50
C ARG A 19 4.82 -12.15 3.74
N ILE A 20 5.50 -11.25 4.46
CA ILE A 20 4.89 -10.52 5.59
C ILE A 20 3.82 -9.56 5.06
N PHE A 21 4.11 -8.83 3.98
CA PHE A 21 3.16 -7.90 3.35
C PHE A 21 1.91 -8.61 2.82
N ASP A 22 2.02 -9.87 2.38
CA ASP A 22 0.88 -10.69 1.97
C ASP A 22 -0.17 -10.90 3.10
N TYR A 23 0.16 -10.61 4.37
CA TYR A 23 -0.76 -10.69 5.52
C TYR A 23 -1.20 -9.32 6.06
N LEU A 24 -0.83 -8.23 5.38
CA LEU A 24 -1.14 -6.87 5.79
C LEU A 24 -2.03 -6.20 4.77
N ASP A 25 -2.92 -5.34 5.24
CA ASP A 25 -3.68 -4.49 4.36
C ASP A 25 -2.79 -3.39 3.73
N ALA A 26 -3.22 -2.88 2.58
CA ALA A 26 -2.46 -1.88 1.86
C ALA A 26 -2.32 -0.55 2.64
N GLU A 27 -3.24 -0.20 3.53
CA GLU A 27 -3.16 1.01 4.35
C GLU A 27 -1.99 0.90 5.33
N THR A 28 -1.90 -0.23 6.03
CA THR A 28 -0.81 -0.57 6.94
C THR A 28 0.53 -0.54 6.23
N ILE A 29 0.64 -1.13 5.04
CA ILE A 29 1.90 -1.14 4.28
C ILE A 29 2.29 0.29 3.89
N LEU A 30 1.37 1.05 3.28
CA LEU A 30 1.66 2.34 2.66
C LEU A 30 1.83 3.49 3.66
N PHE A 31 1.04 3.49 4.74
CA PHE A 31 0.99 4.61 5.68
C PHE A 31 1.73 4.32 6.99
N SER A 32 1.83 3.05 7.42
CA SER A 32 2.55 2.69 8.63
C SER A 32 3.97 2.20 8.33
N LEU A 33 4.13 1.10 7.60
CA LEU A 33 5.42 0.42 7.48
C LEU A 33 6.42 1.13 6.56
N ARG A 34 5.95 1.64 5.42
CA ARG A 34 6.79 2.30 4.42
C ARG A 34 7.64 3.45 5.00
N CYS A 35 7.15 4.13 6.02
CA CYS A 35 7.80 5.29 6.63
C CYS A 35 8.81 4.92 7.74
N VAL A 36 8.92 3.65 8.13
CA VAL A 36 9.75 3.20 9.28
C VAL A 36 11.22 3.09 8.91
N SER A 37 11.55 2.58 7.72
CA SER A 37 12.94 2.40 7.30
C SER A 37 13.10 2.52 5.78
N LYS A 38 14.33 2.81 5.33
CA LYS A 38 14.65 2.88 3.89
C LYS A 38 14.41 1.54 3.19
N GLN A 39 14.67 0.42 3.87
CA GLN A 39 14.40 -0.91 3.32
C GLN A 39 12.89 -1.10 3.14
N LEU A 40 12.08 -0.88 4.18
CA LEU A 40 10.62 -1.01 4.07
C LEU A 40 10.03 -0.05 3.05
N TYR A 41 10.60 1.15 2.92
CA TYR A 41 10.25 2.07 1.84
C TYR A 41 10.47 1.43 0.47
N SER A 42 11.68 0.94 0.20
CA SER A 42 12.03 0.29 -1.07
C SER A 42 11.17 -0.95 -1.35
N VAL A 43 10.90 -1.77 -0.33
CA VAL A 43 10.05 -2.96 -0.47
C VAL A 43 8.61 -2.56 -0.77
N ALA A 44 8.06 -1.56 -0.08
CA ALA A 44 6.68 -1.12 -0.31
C ALA A 44 6.48 -0.58 -1.73
N ILE A 45 7.42 0.18 -2.29
CA ILE A 45 7.25 0.71 -3.65
C ILE A 45 7.37 -0.38 -4.74
N THR A 46 8.07 -1.49 -4.47
CA THR A 46 8.23 -2.60 -5.42
C THR A 46 7.29 -3.77 -5.18
N TYR A 47 6.55 -3.78 -4.07
CA TYR A 47 5.53 -4.78 -3.78
C TYR A 47 4.43 -4.70 -4.84
N ASN A 48 4.11 -5.84 -5.44
CA ASN A 48 3.26 -5.92 -6.64
C ASN A 48 1.97 -6.73 -6.42
N ARG A 49 1.54 -6.85 -5.16
CA ARG A 49 0.35 -7.62 -4.76
C ARG A 49 -0.60 -6.77 -3.93
N TYR A 50 -0.72 -5.49 -4.24
CA TYR A 50 -1.61 -4.61 -3.49
C TYR A 50 -3.07 -4.97 -3.76
N GLU A 51 -3.78 -5.34 -2.70
CA GLU A 51 -5.23 -5.43 -2.68
C GLU A 51 -5.79 -4.18 -1.99
N LEU A 52 -6.38 -3.27 -2.78
CA LEU A 52 -6.93 -2.02 -2.27
C LEU A 52 -8.39 -2.22 -1.87
N ASP A 53 -8.68 -2.18 -0.58
CA ASP A 53 -10.03 -2.30 -0.06
C ASP A 53 -10.57 -0.97 0.49
N PHE A 54 -11.32 -0.27 -0.35
CA PHE A 54 -11.91 1.01 -0.02
C PHE A 54 -13.19 0.92 0.83
N ARG A 55 -13.57 -0.28 1.30
CA ARG A 55 -14.58 -0.43 2.38
C ARG A 55 -14.05 0.07 3.72
N TYR A 56 -12.75 -0.08 3.94
CA TYR A 56 -12.10 0.24 5.21
C TYR A 56 -11.18 1.46 5.11
N MET A 57 -10.67 1.77 3.92
CA MET A 57 -9.85 2.96 3.68
C MET A 57 -10.70 4.22 3.52
N LEU A 58 -10.14 5.37 3.91
CA LEU A 58 -10.79 6.65 3.66
C LEU A 58 -10.73 7.01 2.18
N LYS A 59 -11.84 7.57 1.67
CA LYS A 59 -11.88 8.09 0.30
C LYS A 59 -10.79 9.13 0.02
N SER A 60 -10.39 9.90 1.04
CA SER A 60 -9.30 10.88 0.96
C SER A 60 -7.93 10.28 0.63
N ASP A 61 -7.77 8.97 0.82
CA ASP A 61 -6.46 8.32 0.69
C ASP A 61 -6.20 7.90 -0.76
N LEU A 62 -7.23 7.77 -1.59
CA LEU A 62 -7.12 7.37 -2.99
C LEU A 62 -6.12 8.21 -3.79
N PRO A 63 -6.17 9.57 -3.78
CA PRO A 63 -5.19 10.38 -4.49
C PRO A 63 -3.75 10.19 -3.96
N VAL A 64 -3.62 9.87 -2.67
CA VAL A 64 -2.31 9.62 -2.05
C VAL A 64 -1.79 8.26 -2.48
N ILE A 65 -2.61 7.22 -2.40
CA ILE A 65 -2.29 5.86 -2.85
C ILE A 65 -1.88 5.89 -4.32
N ALA A 66 -2.66 6.54 -5.19
CA ALA A 66 -2.38 6.67 -6.63
C ALA A 66 -1.04 7.36 -6.96
N ARG A 67 -0.50 8.17 -6.05
CA ARG A 67 0.84 8.78 -6.20
C ARG A 67 1.98 7.89 -5.72
N ILE A 68 1.66 6.90 -4.88
CA ILE A 68 2.65 6.06 -4.20
C ILE A 68 2.87 4.76 -4.96
N ILE A 69 1.79 4.12 -5.37
CA ILE A 69 1.84 2.81 -6.01
C ILE A 69 1.69 2.95 -7.51
N ASN A 70 2.43 2.13 -8.25
CA ASN A 70 2.21 1.99 -9.67
C ASN A 70 0.93 1.17 -9.89
N PRO A 71 -0.02 1.59 -10.76
CA PRO A 71 -1.24 0.82 -11.04
C PRO A 71 -0.99 -0.66 -11.40
N GLU A 72 0.13 -0.98 -12.06
CA GLU A 72 0.51 -2.36 -12.40
C GLU A 72 0.83 -3.26 -11.18
N ASN A 73 1.06 -2.66 -10.01
CA ASN A 73 1.30 -3.37 -8.75
C ASN A 73 0.01 -3.65 -7.97
N VAL A 74 -1.14 -3.21 -8.49
CA VAL A 74 -2.47 -3.43 -7.89
C VAL A 74 -3.09 -4.68 -8.48
N VAL A 75 -3.38 -5.67 -7.62
CA VAL A 75 -4.02 -6.93 -8.01
C VAL A 75 -5.54 -6.77 -8.07
N SER A 76 -6.11 -6.07 -7.09
CA SER A 76 -7.56 -5.87 -7.01
C SER A 76 -7.91 -4.57 -6.32
N ILE A 77 -9.04 -3.99 -6.73
CA ILE A 77 -9.66 -2.84 -6.09
C ILE A 77 -11.08 -3.22 -5.69
N THR A 78 -11.36 -3.15 -4.40
CA THR A 78 -12.71 -3.31 -3.84
C THR A 78 -13.29 -1.93 -3.55
N LEU A 79 -14.44 -1.65 -4.15
CA LEU A 79 -15.21 -0.41 -3.94
C LEU A 79 -16.53 -0.77 -3.25
N SER A 80 -17.05 0.14 -2.42
CA SER A 80 -18.35 -0.02 -1.78
C SER A 80 -19.12 1.29 -1.76
N ASP A 81 -20.43 1.24 -1.91
CA ASP A 81 -21.34 2.39 -1.73
C ASP A 81 -22.22 2.21 -0.47
N GLU A 82 -21.66 1.60 0.58
CA GLU A 82 -22.30 1.50 1.88
C GLU A 82 -22.47 2.88 2.56
N LEU A 83 -23.18 2.90 3.69
CA LEU A 83 -23.47 4.12 4.47
C LEU A 83 -22.23 4.99 4.73
N ARG A 84 -21.06 4.38 4.93
CA ARG A 84 -19.78 5.09 5.18
C ARG A 84 -19.02 5.47 3.91
N THR A 85 -19.36 4.88 2.77
CA THR A 85 -18.63 5.04 1.50
C THR A 85 -19.55 5.50 0.36
N LYS A 86 -20.68 6.13 0.68
CA LYS A 86 -21.69 6.55 -0.30
C LYS A 86 -21.09 7.34 -1.47
N ASN A 87 -21.43 6.92 -2.69
CA ASN A 87 -20.96 7.48 -3.98
C ASN A 87 -19.48 7.24 -4.31
N GLN A 88 -18.75 6.46 -3.51
CA GLN A 88 -17.35 6.15 -3.74
C GLN A 88 -17.12 5.52 -5.12
N ILE A 89 -18.00 4.64 -5.59
CA ILE A 89 -17.88 4.03 -6.93
C ILE A 89 -17.89 5.12 -8.01
N LYS A 90 -18.90 6.00 -7.97
CA LYS A 90 -19.02 7.11 -8.93
C LYS A 90 -17.80 8.02 -8.90
N LEU A 91 -17.28 8.31 -7.72
CA LEU A 91 -16.14 9.20 -7.52
C LEU A 91 -14.83 8.58 -7.99
N PHE A 92 -14.67 7.27 -7.80
CA PHE A 92 -13.53 6.51 -8.31
C PHE A 92 -13.43 6.64 -9.84
N PHE A 93 -14.50 6.33 -10.57
CA PHE A 93 -14.51 6.43 -12.04
C PHE A 93 -14.35 7.87 -12.55
N PHE A 94 -14.90 8.86 -11.83
CA PHE A 94 -14.68 10.26 -12.18
C PHE A 94 -13.20 10.67 -12.05
N SER A 95 -12.49 10.17 -11.04
CA SER A 95 -11.07 10.47 -10.85
C SER A 95 -10.15 9.83 -11.89
N LEU A 96 -10.60 8.75 -12.55
CA LEU A 96 -9.86 8.06 -13.61
C LEU A 96 -10.08 8.67 -15.01
N SER A 97 -10.99 9.64 -15.16
CA SER A 97 -11.40 10.20 -16.45
C SER A 97 -10.50 11.34 -16.96
N TYR A 98 -9.24 11.41 -16.51
CA TYR A 98 -8.26 12.45 -16.89
C TYR A 98 -7.13 11.89 -17.75
#